data_AF-A0A535Z6W0-F1
#
_entry.id   AF-A0A535Z6W0-F1
#
_cell.length_a   1.000
_cell.length_b   1.000
_cell.length_c   1.000
_cell.angle_alpha   90.00
_cell.angle_beta   90.00
_cell.angle_gamma   90.00
#
_symmetry.space_group_name_H-M   'P 1'
#
loop_
_entity.id
_entity.type
_entity.pdbx_description
1 polymer ?
#
loop_
_entity_poly.entity_id
_entity_poly.type
_entity_poly.pdbx_seq_one_letter_code
_entity_poly.pdbx_strand_id
1 'polypeptide(L)'
;MPSLASLVCPKCHGPLTAEAGRELRCMRDGVRYPLVDGIPSFIIPGPEPAALPGCALSLVIPALNEAESLDRVLPELKQALVALGPTNEIIVVDGGSRDGTHEIVRKHGARLVSQTLPGFGGAYRAGFAQARGEYVLTLDADGSHDPARATS
;
A
#
# COMPACT_ATOMS: atom_id res chain seq x y z
N MET A 1 -7.12 -26.66 15.76
CA MET A 1 -7.51 -25.94 14.52
C MET A 1 -8.94 -25.45 14.70
N PRO A 2 -9.24 -24.15 14.55
CA PRO A 2 -10.62 -23.67 14.60
C PRO A 2 -11.42 -24.37 13.48
N SER A 3 -12.61 -24.87 13.79
CA SER A 3 -13.44 -25.52 12.79
C SER A 3 -13.89 -24.48 11.77
N LEU A 4 -13.87 -24.82 10.48
CA LEU A 4 -14.35 -23.93 9.40
C LEU A 4 -15.81 -23.46 9.62
N ALA A 5 -16.58 -24.17 10.46
CA ALA A 5 -17.97 -23.85 10.81
C ALA A 5 -18.15 -22.58 11.67
N SER A 6 -17.09 -22.07 12.31
CA SER A 6 -17.18 -20.85 13.13
C SER A 6 -16.75 -19.57 12.39
N LEU A 7 -16.38 -19.67 11.11
CA LEU A 7 -15.95 -18.52 10.33
C LEU A 7 -17.14 -17.75 9.76
N VAL A 8 -17.03 -16.43 9.76
CA VAL A 8 -18.02 -15.51 9.19
C VAL A 8 -17.40 -14.70 8.06
N CYS A 9 -18.21 -14.30 7.09
CA CYS A 9 -17.78 -13.48 5.97
C CYS A 9 -17.21 -12.13 6.49
N PRO A 10 -15.95 -11.76 6.19
CA PRO A 10 -15.36 -10.50 6.63
C PRO A 10 -16.09 -9.26 6.11
N LYS A 11 -16.73 -9.38 4.95
CA LYS A 11 -17.43 -8.26 4.30
C LYS A 11 -18.79 -7.97 4.93
N CYS A 12 -19.57 -9.00 5.26
CA CYS A 12 -20.97 -8.83 5.65
C CYS A 12 -21.36 -9.53 6.95
N HIS A 13 -20.41 -10.18 7.63
CA HIS A 13 -20.62 -11.01 8.83
C HIS A 13 -21.70 -12.10 8.65
N GLY A 14 -21.93 -12.54 7.42
CA GLY A 14 -22.87 -13.61 7.07
C GLY A 14 -22.23 -14.99 7.18
N PRO A 15 -23.04 -16.07 7.18
CA PRO A 15 -22.52 -17.43 7.25
C PRO A 15 -21.74 -17.78 5.97
N LEU A 16 -20.64 -18.51 6.16
CA LEU A 16 -19.84 -19.10 5.10
C LEU A 16 -20.18 -20.59 4.96
N THR A 17 -20.21 -21.08 3.73
CA THR A 17 -20.36 -22.52 3.43
C THR A 17 -19.15 -23.00 2.64
N ALA A 18 -18.65 -24.19 2.94
CA ALA A 18 -17.54 -24.78 2.20
C ALA A 18 -18.06 -25.41 0.90
N GLU A 19 -17.51 -25.00 -0.24
CA GLU A 19 -17.80 -25.63 -1.54
C GLU A 19 -16.62 -26.53 -1.94
N ALA A 20 -16.93 -27.82 -2.13
CA ALA A 20 -16.03 -28.84 -2.71
C ALA A 20 -14.62 -28.92 -2.09
N GLY A 21 -14.43 -28.48 -0.84
CA GLY A 21 -13.14 -28.53 -0.13
C GLY A 21 -12.06 -27.59 -0.66
N ARG A 22 -12.41 -26.62 -1.52
CA ARG A 22 -11.44 -25.69 -2.13
C ARG A 22 -11.70 -24.22 -1.83
N GLU A 23 -12.93 -23.85 -1.48
CA GLU A 23 -13.31 -22.45 -1.25
C GLU A 23 -14.41 -22.35 -0.18
N LEU A 24 -14.50 -21.21 0.48
CA LEU A 24 -15.65 -20.79 1.27
C LEU A 24 -16.49 -19.80 0.46
N ARG A 25 -17.80 -20.01 0.41
CA ARG A 25 -18.75 -19.11 -0.22
C ARG A 25 -19.62 -18.43 0.84
N CYS A 26 -19.75 -17.11 0.76
CA CYS A 26 -20.70 -16.38 1.58
C CYS A 26 -22.13 -16.63 1.09
N MET A 27 -23.02 -17.02 2.00
CA MET A 27 -24.42 -17.28 1.67
C MET A 27 -25.25 -15.99 1.47
N ARG A 28 -24.75 -14.82 1.90
CA ARG A 28 -25.46 -13.54 1.84
C ARG A 28 -25.16 -12.74 0.57
N ASP A 29 -23.89 -12.60 0.21
CA ASP A 29 -23.44 -11.79 -0.93
C ASP A 29 -22.72 -12.61 -2.02
N GLY A 30 -22.58 -13.92 -1.83
CA GLY A 30 -22.02 -14.83 -2.81
C GLY A 30 -20.51 -14.72 -3.01
N VAL A 31 -19.81 -13.86 -2.25
CA VAL A 31 -18.35 -13.71 -2.33
C VAL A 31 -17.67 -15.02 -1.99
N ARG A 32 -16.62 -15.36 -2.74
CA ARG A 32 -15.84 -16.59 -2.57
C ARG A 32 -14.47 -16.27 -1.98
N TYR A 33 -14.01 -17.13 -1.08
CA TYR A 33 -12.74 -17.04 -0.37
C TYR A 33 -11.99 -18.36 -0.57
N PRO A 34 -10.84 -18.37 -1.25
CA PRO A 34 -10.13 -19.62 -1.51
C PRO A 34 -9.53 -20.21 -0.23
N LEU A 35 -9.43 -21.54 -0.17
CA LEU A 35 -8.68 -22.25 0.88
C LEU A 35 -7.26 -22.53 0.34
N VAL A 36 -6.25 -21.84 0.88
CA VAL A 36 -4.83 -22.05 0.58
C VAL A 36 -4.27 -22.95 1.68
N ASP A 37 -3.83 -24.17 1.34
CA ASP A 37 -3.36 -25.17 2.32
C ASP A 37 -4.35 -25.44 3.46
N GLY A 38 -5.66 -25.36 3.17
CA GLY A 38 -6.73 -25.51 4.16
C GLY A 38 -7.00 -24.27 5.02
N ILE A 39 -6.27 -23.18 4.79
CA ILE A 39 -6.45 -21.88 5.45
C ILE A 39 -7.32 -20.97 4.56
N PRO A 40 -8.44 -20.43 5.06
CA PRO A 40 -9.23 -19.46 4.32
C PRO A 40 -8.43 -18.18 4.05
N SER A 41 -8.26 -17.85 2.77
CA SER A 41 -7.77 -16.55 2.34
C SER A 41 -8.93 -15.57 2.26
N PHE A 42 -8.93 -14.62 3.20
CA PHE A 42 -9.82 -13.46 3.17
C PHE A 42 -9.24 -12.28 2.38
N ILE A 43 -8.07 -12.49 1.77
CA ILE A 43 -7.45 -11.55 0.86
C ILE A 43 -8.05 -11.84 -0.51
N ILE A 44 -8.87 -10.92 -1.01
CA ILE A 44 -9.25 -10.91 -2.42
C ILE A 44 -7.96 -10.55 -3.16
N PRO A 45 -7.40 -11.42 -4.03
CA PRO A 45 -6.27 -11.02 -4.85
C PRO A 45 -6.68 -9.78 -5.64
N GLY A 46 -5.95 -8.68 -5.44
CA GLY A 46 -6.11 -7.50 -6.28
C GLY A 46 -5.80 -7.86 -7.73
N PRO A 47 -6.23 -7.05 -8.71
CA PRO A 47 -5.67 -7.18 -10.06
C PRO A 47 -4.15 -7.18 -9.95
N GLU A 48 -3.48 -8.06 -10.70
CA GLU A 48 -2.03 -7.93 -10.88
C GLU A 48 -1.75 -6.49 -11.29
N PRO A 49 -0.84 -5.77 -10.60
CA PRO A 49 -0.59 -4.38 -10.91
C PRO A 49 -0.19 -4.33 -12.38
N ALA A 50 -0.96 -3.57 -13.16
CA ALA A 50 -0.62 -3.28 -14.54
C ALA A 50 0.60 -2.35 -14.49
N ALA A 51 1.79 -2.94 -14.35
CA ALA A 51 3.05 -2.23 -14.41
C ALA A 51 3.10 -1.50 -15.76
N LEU A 52 3.20 -0.17 -15.73
CA LEU A 52 3.40 0.57 -16.96
C LEU A 52 4.84 0.32 -17.44
N PRO A 53 5.05 -0.03 -18.72
CA PRO A 53 6.40 -0.23 -19.23
C PRO A 53 7.21 1.06 -19.04
N GLY A 54 8.25 0.98 -18.21
CA GLY A 54 9.16 2.10 -17.92
C GLY A 54 9.07 2.72 -16.53
N CYS A 55 8.33 2.15 -15.57
CA CYS A 55 8.50 2.45 -14.13
C CYS A 55 8.83 1.16 -13.38
N ALA A 56 10.02 1.09 -12.78
CA ALA A 56 10.47 -0.09 -12.05
C ALA A 56 9.98 -0.08 -10.61
N LEU A 57 10.08 1.07 -9.92
CA LEU A 57 9.80 1.17 -8.48
C LEU A 57 8.90 2.37 -8.14
N SER A 58 7.81 2.12 -7.42
CA SER A 58 7.02 3.14 -6.73
C SER A 58 7.34 3.14 -5.24
N LEU A 59 7.85 4.26 -4.75
CA LEU A 59 8.05 4.47 -3.32
C LEU A 59 6.81 5.13 -2.71
N VAL A 60 6.16 4.49 -1.75
CA VAL A 60 4.93 4.99 -1.10
C VAL A 60 5.23 5.40 0.34
N ILE A 61 4.97 6.67 0.66
CA ILE A 61 5.28 7.28 1.96
C ILE A 61 4.00 7.89 2.56
N PRO A 62 3.40 7.30 3.59
CA PRO A 62 2.35 7.94 4.36
C PRO A 62 2.88 9.18 5.10
N ALA A 63 2.11 10.27 5.13
CA ALA A 63 2.48 11.50 5.83
C ALA A 63 1.27 12.17 6.50
N LEU A 64 1.46 12.67 7.72
CA LEU A 64 0.51 13.52 8.43
C LEU A 64 1.26 14.50 9.33
N ASN A 65 1.35 15.75 8.89
CA ASN A 65 2.14 16.82 9.51
C ASN A 65 3.63 16.44 9.62
N GLU A 66 4.24 16.15 8.48
CA GLU A 66 5.63 15.67 8.37
C GLU A 66 6.49 16.61 7.51
N ALA A 67 6.18 17.91 7.47
CA ALA A 67 6.84 18.86 6.56
C ALA A 67 8.37 18.89 6.79
N GLU A 68 8.81 18.95 8.04
CA GLU A 68 10.22 19.00 8.38
C GLU A 68 10.96 17.70 8.04
N SER A 69 10.37 16.55 8.38
CA SER A 69 10.92 15.23 8.11
C SER A 69 11.07 15.00 6.60
N LEU A 70 10.03 15.31 5.83
CA LEU A 70 10.03 15.17 4.37
C LEU A 70 11.02 16.11 3.68
N ASP A 71 11.28 17.32 4.20
CA ASP A 71 12.25 18.23 3.60
C ASP A 71 13.68 17.69 3.68
N ARG A 72 13.95 16.86 4.70
CA ARG A 72 15.23 16.17 4.90
C ARG A 72 15.33 14.87 4.11
N VAL A 73 14.29 14.03 4.14
CA VAL A 73 14.32 12.65 3.63
C VAL A 73 14.15 12.58 2.10
N LEU A 74 13.31 13.43 1.50
CA LEU A 74 13.04 13.37 0.05
C LEU A 74 14.29 13.60 -0.83
N PRO A 75 15.22 14.53 -0.51
CA PRO A 75 16.49 14.66 -1.23
C PRO A 75 17.34 13.37 -1.21
N GLU A 76 17.47 12.73 -0.06
CA GLU A 76 18.27 11.51 0.11
C GLU A 76 17.66 10.34 -0.68
N LEU A 77 16.33 10.17 -0.59
CA LEU A 77 15.62 9.17 -1.37
C LEU A 77 15.79 9.35 -2.87
N LYS A 78 15.71 10.59 -3.36
CA LYS A 78 15.96 10.87 -4.78
C LYS A 78 17.36 10.47 -5.21
N GLN A 79 18.37 10.77 -4.41
CA GLN A 79 19.75 10.40 -4.72
C GLN A 79 19.91 8.87 -4.77
N ALA A 80 19.32 8.15 -3.80
CA ALA A 80 19.33 6.69 -3.80
C ALA A 80 18.60 6.10 -5.01
N LEU A 81 17.43 6.64 -5.37
CA LEU A 81 16.65 6.19 -6.52
C LEU A 81 17.35 6.46 -7.86
N VAL A 82 18.15 7.52 -7.99
CA VAL A 82 18.96 7.76 -9.20
C VAL A 82 19.95 6.61 -9.44
N ALA A 83 20.51 6.02 -8.39
CA ALA A 83 21.43 4.88 -8.52
C ALA A 83 20.75 3.60 -9.02
N LEU A 84 19.44 3.45 -8.76
CA LEU A 84 18.63 2.31 -9.23
C LEU A 84 18.11 2.49 -10.67
N GLY A 85 18.17 3.70 -11.22
CA GLY A 85 17.76 4.02 -12.59
C GLY A 85 16.72 5.16 -12.68
N PRO A 86 16.48 5.72 -13.88
CA PRO A 86 15.64 6.92 -14.05
C PRO A 86 14.13 6.65 -13.96
N THR A 87 13.72 5.38 -13.85
CA THR A 87 12.34 4.91 -13.99
C THR A 87 11.66 4.70 -12.63
N ASN A 88 11.84 5.63 -11.69
CA ASN A 88 11.33 5.50 -10.32
C ASN A 88 10.42 6.68 -9.96
N GLU A 89 9.44 6.45 -9.08
CA GLU A 89 8.56 7.50 -8.58
C GLU A 89 8.45 7.51 -7.06
N ILE A 90 8.21 8.69 -6.48
CA ILE A 90 7.90 8.86 -5.06
C ILE A 90 6.48 9.37 -4.93
N ILE A 91 5.66 8.65 -4.17
CA ILE A 91 4.26 8.93 -3.87
C ILE A 91 4.16 9.23 -2.38
N VAL A 92 3.84 10.46 -2.03
CA VAL A 92 3.54 10.85 -0.64
C VAL A 92 2.03 10.86 -0.46
N VAL A 93 1.53 10.04 0.47
CA VAL A 93 0.10 9.91 0.77
C VAL A 93 -0.24 10.72 2.01
N ASP A 94 -0.94 11.83 1.82
CA ASP A 94 -1.26 12.79 2.87
C ASP A 94 -2.58 12.47 3.58
N GLY A 95 -2.51 12.38 4.91
CA GLY A 95 -3.64 12.14 5.81
C GLY A 95 -4.45 13.39 6.19
N GLY A 96 -4.23 14.53 5.53
CA GLY A 96 -4.84 15.82 5.87
C GLY A 96 -3.94 16.74 6.68
N SER A 97 -2.68 16.88 6.27
CA SER A 97 -1.69 17.75 6.95
C SER A 97 -2.05 19.23 6.90
N ARG A 98 -1.53 20.00 7.87
CA ARG A 98 -1.78 21.44 8.05
C ARG A 98 -0.52 22.27 8.32
N ASP A 99 0.66 21.65 8.21
CA ASP A 99 1.96 22.16 8.64
C ASP A 99 2.89 22.58 7.49
N GLY A 100 2.41 22.57 6.25
CA GLY A 100 3.23 22.84 5.06
C GLY A 100 3.73 21.57 4.33
N THR A 101 3.28 20.38 4.74
CA THR A 101 3.67 19.10 4.12
C THR A 101 3.47 19.11 2.60
N HIS A 102 2.37 19.67 2.09
CA HIS A 102 2.07 19.65 0.65
C HIS A 102 3.06 20.49 -0.16
N GLU A 103 3.48 21.63 0.39
CA GLU A 103 4.45 22.55 -0.19
C GLU A 103 5.81 21.87 -0.30
N ILE A 104 6.25 21.16 0.75
CA ILE A 104 7.49 20.40 0.76
C ILE A 104 7.48 19.27 -0.26
N VAL A 105 6.40 18.49 -0.31
CA VAL A 105 6.25 17.40 -1.30
C VAL A 105 6.37 17.95 -2.73
N ARG A 106 5.70 19.06 -3.04
CA ARG A 106 5.76 19.71 -4.36
C ARG A 106 7.13 20.33 -4.65
N LYS A 107 7.77 20.98 -3.67
CA LYS A 107 9.14 21.51 -3.77
C LYS A 107 10.11 20.43 -4.20
N HIS A 108 9.96 19.23 -3.65
CA HIS A 108 10.75 18.06 -4.01
C HIS A 108 10.16 17.27 -5.18
N GLY A 109 9.20 17.78 -5.97
CA GLY A 109 8.71 17.08 -7.16
C GLY A 109 8.20 15.64 -6.93
N ALA A 110 7.85 15.30 -5.70
CA ALA A 110 7.20 14.04 -5.36
C ALA A 110 5.71 14.15 -5.65
N ARG A 111 5.05 13.02 -5.89
CA ARG A 111 3.63 13.00 -6.23
C ARG A 111 2.78 12.94 -4.97
N LEU A 112 1.94 13.93 -4.77
CA LEU A 112 1.04 14.01 -3.62
C LEU A 112 -0.28 13.28 -3.93
N VAL A 113 -0.70 12.39 -3.04
CA VAL A 113 -1.98 11.67 -3.10
C VAL A 113 -2.72 11.90 -1.78
N SER A 114 -4.01 12.20 -1.82
CA SER A 114 -4.81 12.32 -0.60
C SER A 114 -5.28 10.96 -0.11
N GLN A 115 -5.14 10.73 1.20
CA GLN A 115 -5.69 9.56 1.88
C GLN A 115 -7.22 9.61 1.88
N THR A 116 -7.86 8.47 1.56
CA THR A 116 -9.33 8.37 1.48
C THR A 116 -9.96 7.62 2.66
N LEU A 117 -9.17 6.81 3.37
CA LEU A 117 -9.59 6.03 4.54
C LEU A 117 -8.65 6.30 5.70
N PRO A 118 -9.10 6.33 6.96
CA PRO A 118 -8.25 6.65 8.10
C PRO A 118 -7.19 5.56 8.39
N GLY A 119 -6.14 5.96 9.12
CA GLY A 119 -5.07 5.08 9.58
C GLY A 119 -4.05 4.67 8.50
N PHE A 120 -2.94 4.04 8.91
CA PHE A 120 -1.86 3.65 8.01
C PHE A 120 -2.32 2.75 6.85
N GLY A 121 -3.19 1.77 7.12
CA GLY A 121 -3.73 0.90 6.08
C GLY A 121 -4.52 1.67 5.01
N GLY A 122 -5.23 2.74 5.40
CA GLY A 122 -5.93 3.61 4.47
C GLY A 122 -4.98 4.43 3.59
N ALA A 123 -3.88 4.93 4.16
CA ALA A 123 -2.83 5.60 3.41
C ALA A 123 -2.17 4.66 2.39
N TYR A 124 -1.76 3.47 2.81
CA TYR A 124 -1.15 2.49 1.91
C TYR A 124 -2.10 2.05 0.79
N ARG A 125 -3.38 1.83 1.09
CA ARG A 125 -4.37 1.51 0.04
C ARG A 125 -4.48 2.61 -1.00
N ALA A 126 -4.49 3.88 -0.59
CA ALA A 126 -4.52 5.00 -1.53
C ALA A 126 -3.24 5.10 -2.35
N GLY A 127 -2.08 4.90 -1.72
CA GLY A 127 -0.77 4.89 -2.39
C GLY A 127 -0.62 3.75 -3.40
N PHE A 128 -0.96 2.52 -3.02
CA PHE A 128 -0.89 1.35 -3.89
C PHE A 128 -1.82 1.47 -5.10
N ALA A 129 -3.01 2.03 -4.92
CA ALA A 129 -3.93 2.28 -6.04
C ALA A 129 -3.38 3.30 -7.06
N GLN A 130 -2.37 4.09 -6.69
CA GLN A 130 -1.73 5.08 -7.55
C GLN A 130 -0.34 4.65 -8.03
N ALA A 131 0.25 3.62 -7.43
CA ALA A 131 1.56 3.10 -7.81
C ALA A 131 1.55 2.58 -9.26
N ARG A 132 2.59 2.93 -10.02
CA ARG A 132 2.76 2.58 -11.44
C ARG A 132 3.95 1.65 -11.68
N GLY A 133 4.82 1.51 -10.69
CA GLY A 133 5.99 0.66 -10.72
C GLY A 133 5.63 -0.82 -10.67
N GLU A 134 6.49 -1.65 -11.25
CA GLU A 134 6.43 -3.11 -11.10
C GLU A 134 6.60 -3.53 -9.63
N TYR A 135 7.49 -2.83 -8.92
CA TYR A 135 7.74 -3.00 -7.50
C TYR A 135 7.20 -1.82 -6.69
N VAL A 136 6.74 -2.10 -5.48
CA VAL A 136 6.33 -1.08 -4.51
C VAL A 136 7.17 -1.23 -3.25
N LEU A 137 7.83 -0.15 -2.86
CA LEU A 137 8.53 -0.05 -1.58
C LEU A 137 7.80 0.95 -0.69
N THR A 138 7.58 0.57 0.57
CA THR A 138 6.96 1.45 1.57
C THR A 138 8.02 1.98 2.51
N LEU A 139 7.99 3.28 2.81
CA LEU A 139 8.84 3.91 3.82
C LEU A 139 8.01 4.86 4.67
N ASP A 140 8.36 4.96 5.96
CA ASP A 140 7.79 5.95 6.85
C ASP A 140 8.44 7.33 6.65
N ALA A 141 7.65 8.39 6.84
CA ALA A 141 8.11 9.77 6.63
C ALA A 141 9.05 10.29 7.73
N ASP A 142 9.20 9.57 8.84
CA ASP A 142 9.90 10.02 10.05
C ASP A 142 11.44 9.98 9.96
N GLY A 143 11.98 9.43 8.87
CA GLY A 143 13.43 9.30 8.66
C GLY A 143 14.10 8.24 9.53
N SER A 144 13.34 7.39 10.23
CA SER A 144 13.88 6.30 11.06
C SER A 144 14.53 5.17 10.25
N HIS A 145 14.31 5.16 8.94
CA HIS A 145 14.85 4.17 8.00
C HIS A 145 15.91 4.81 7.13
N ASP A 146 17.13 4.27 7.14
CA ASP A 146 18.23 4.70 6.26
C ASP A 146 17.87 4.42 4.79
N PRO A 147 17.67 5.46 3.96
CA PRO A 147 17.35 5.33 2.54
C PRO A 147 18.36 4.46 1.77
N ALA A 148 19.64 4.52 2.15
CA ALA A 148 20.71 3.78 1.49
C ALA A 148 20.61 2.27 1.72
N ARG A 149 19.96 1.83 2.81
CA ARG A 149 19.72 0.42 3.12
C ARG A 149 18.44 -0.14 2.53
N ALA A 150 17.52 0.72 2.09
CA ALA A 150 16.29 0.30 1.44
C ALA A 150 16.47 -0.06 -0.04
N THR A 151 17.64 0.26 -0.61
CA THR A 151 17.98 0.10 -2.03
C THR A 151 19.10 -0.91 -2.30
N SER A 152 19.67 -1.50 -1.24
CA SER A 152 20.78 -2.47 -1.27
C SER A 152 20.33 -3.92 -1.36
#